data_AF-A0A2Z5ZV96-F1
#
_entry.id   AF-A0A2Z5ZV96-F1
#
_cell.length_a   1.000
_cell.length_b   1.000
_cell.length_c   1.000
_cell.angle_alpha   90.00
_cell.angle_beta   90.00
_cell.angle_gamma   90.00
#
_symmetry.space_group_name_H-M   'P 1'
#
loop_
_entity.id
_entity.type
_entity.pdbx_description
1 polymer ?
#
loop_
_entity_poly.entity_id
_entity_poly.type
_entity_poly.pdbx_seq_one_letter_code
_entity_poly.pdbx_strand_id
1 'polypeptide(L)' 'KVTSDAPAFEPREFRLKVGDEVTIIHTNLDKIEDLTHGFAIPKYNINFIVNPLETKSVSFVADKPGVFWCYCTH' A
#
# COMPACT_ATOMS: atom_id res chain seq x y z
N LYS A 1 -2.38 8.12 -2.16
CA LYS A 1 -2.84 7.92 -0.76
C LYS A 1 -3.72 6.69 -0.76
N VAL A 2 -3.54 5.79 0.21
CA VAL A 2 -4.25 4.54 0.40
C VAL A 2 -4.69 4.47 1.86
N THR A 3 -5.90 4.01 2.11
CA THR A 3 -6.39 3.71 3.47
C THR A 3 -6.73 2.24 3.57
N SER A 4 -6.61 1.66 4.76
CA SER A 4 -7.15 0.34 5.07
C SER A 4 -8.17 0.41 6.20
N ASP A 5 -9.24 -0.38 6.07
CA ASP A 5 -10.21 -0.76 7.10
C ASP A 5 -10.56 -2.21 6.78
N ALA A 6 -10.21 -3.15 7.67
CA ALA A 6 -10.20 -4.56 7.31
C ALA A 6 -11.58 -5.02 6.79
N PRO A 7 -11.65 -5.74 5.64
CA PRO A 7 -10.55 -6.38 4.91
C PRO A 7 -10.09 -5.64 3.64
N ALA A 8 -10.35 -4.34 3.51
CA ALA A 8 -10.22 -3.61 2.25
C ALA A 8 -9.14 -2.51 2.26
N PHE A 9 -8.62 -2.24 1.05
CA PHE A 9 -7.90 -1.00 0.74
C PHE A 9 -8.77 -0.07 -0.09
N GLU A 10 -8.66 1.22 0.18
CA GLU A 10 -9.25 2.29 -0.63
C GLU A 10 -8.16 3.29 -1.09
N PRO A 11 -8.04 3.60 -2.40
CA PRO A 11 -8.76 2.98 -3.52
C PRO A 11 -8.25 1.56 -3.82
N ARG A 12 -9.10 0.73 -4.47
CA ARG A 12 -8.76 -0.67 -4.85
C ARG A 12 -7.80 -0.78 -6.04
N GLU A 13 -7.76 0.23 -6.90
CA GLU A 13 -6.81 0.34 -8.01
C GLU A 13 -6.44 1.80 -8.26
N PHE A 14 -5.27 2.01 -8.86
CA PHE A 14 -4.81 3.30 -9.34
C PHE A 14 -3.96 3.10 -10.59
N ARG A 15 -3.96 4.10 -11.48
CA ARG A 15 -3.22 4.07 -12.73
C ARG A 15 -2.06 5.05 -12.68
N LEU A 16 -0.91 4.61 -13.18
CA LEU A 16 0.34 5.35 -13.22
C LEU A 16 0.90 5.31 -14.64
N LYS A 17 1.83 6.21 -14.93
CA LYS A 17 2.65 6.15 -16.15
C LYS A 17 3.99 5.50 -15.84
N VAL A 18 4.53 4.80 -16.82
CA VAL A 18 5.91 4.29 -16.72
C VAL A 18 6.85 5.48 -16.57
N GLY A 19 7.74 5.41 -15.58
CA GLY A 19 8.69 6.46 -15.24
C GLY A 19 8.21 7.43 -14.15
N ASP A 20 6.96 7.32 -13.67
CA ASP A 20 6.49 8.16 -12.56
C ASP A 20 7.28 7.86 -11.27
N GLU A 21 7.67 8.91 -10.55
CA GLU A 21 8.09 8.82 -9.15
C GLU A 21 6.85 8.76 -8.26
N VAL A 22 6.63 7.63 -7.62
CA VAL A 22 5.41 7.32 -6.89
C VAL A 22 5.72 7.24 -5.41
N THR A 23 4.91 7.93 -4.59
CA THR A 23 4.90 7.74 -3.13
C THR A 23 3.55 7.18 -2.71
N ILE A 24 3.55 5.95 -2.19
CA ILE A 24 2.40 5.38 -1.50
C ILE A 24 2.43 5.89 -0.07
N ILE A 25 1.33 6.51 0.35
CA ILE A 25 1.09 6.91 1.74
C ILE A 25 -0.11 6.07 2.19
N HIS A 26 0.12 5.15 3.11
CA HIS A 26 -0.86 4.21 3.63
C HIS A 26 -1.18 4.50 5.08
N THR A 27 -2.46 4.74 5.37
CA THR A 27 -2.99 4.91 6.72
C THR A 27 -3.93 3.76 7.08
N ASN A 28 -3.70 3.12 8.21
CA ASN A 28 -4.64 2.14 8.76
C ASN A 28 -5.69 2.85 9.62
N LEU A 29 -6.97 2.70 9.27
CA LEU A 29 -8.10 3.34 9.94
C LEU A 29 -8.76 2.45 10.99
N ASP A 30 -8.32 1.20 11.12
CA ASP A 30 -8.81 0.29 12.15
C ASP A 30 -8.57 0.87 13.56
N LYS A 31 -9.52 0.58 14.44
CA LYS A 31 -9.50 0.99 15.86
C LYS A 31 -9.37 -0.20 16.81
N ILE A 32 -9.23 -1.40 16.25
CA ILE A 32 -9.09 -2.64 17.00
C ILE A 32 -7.60 -2.86 17.25
N GLU A 33 -7.24 -3.07 18.51
CA GLU A 33 -5.87 -3.41 18.92
C GLU A 33 -5.37 -4.66 18.18
N ASP A 34 -4.08 -4.66 17.82
CA ASP A 34 -3.41 -5.74 17.08
C ASP A 34 -4.00 -6.08 15.70
N LEU A 35 -4.93 -5.27 15.17
CA LEU A 35 -5.43 -5.40 13.80
C LEU A 35 -4.47 -4.74 12.79
N THR A 36 -3.28 -5.31 12.70
CA THR A 36 -2.19 -4.85 11.83
C THR A 36 -2.46 -5.22 10.37
N HIS A 37 -2.20 -4.27 9.47
CA HIS A 37 -2.15 -4.52 8.03
C HIS A 37 -0.71 -4.59 7.54
N GLY A 38 -0.51 -5.21 6.39
CA GLY A 38 0.68 -5.02 5.58
C GLY A 38 0.36 -4.39 4.23
N PHE A 39 1.36 -3.86 3.54
CA PHE A 39 1.22 -3.41 2.16
C PHE A 39 2.42 -3.88 1.35
N ALA A 40 2.17 -4.75 0.36
CA ALA A 40 3.22 -5.33 -0.47
C ALA A 40 3.00 -5.09 -1.97
N ILE A 41 4.09 -4.80 -2.67
CA ILE A 41 4.18 -4.83 -4.13
C ILE A 41 5.42 -5.65 -4.52
N PRO A 42 5.30 -6.98 -4.74
CA PRO A 42 6.46 -7.87 -4.82
C PRO A 42 7.47 -7.51 -5.91
N LYS A 43 6.99 -7.08 -7.09
CA LYS A 43 7.86 -6.73 -8.22
C LYS A 43 8.68 -5.45 -8.01
N TYR A 44 8.36 -4.68 -6.97
CA TYR A 44 9.10 -3.49 -6.55
C TYR A 44 9.83 -3.70 -5.22
N ASN A 45 9.86 -4.92 -4.68
CA ASN A 45 10.45 -5.24 -3.36
C ASN A 45 9.92 -4.34 -2.23
N ILE A 46 8.62 -4.03 -2.29
CA ILE A 46 7.93 -3.25 -1.27
C ILE A 46 7.17 -4.22 -0.38
N ASN A 47 7.43 -4.15 0.93
CA ASN A 47 6.65 -4.81 1.97
C ASN A 47 6.87 -4.08 3.30
N PHE A 48 5.81 -3.58 3.92
CA PHE A 48 5.86 -2.97 5.25
C PHE A 48 4.54 -3.17 5.99
N ILE A 49 4.58 -3.08 7.32
CA ILE A 49 3.39 -3.17 8.19
C ILE A 49 2.87 -1.78 8.57
N VAL A 50 1.57 -1.67 8.82
CA VAL A 50 0.90 -0.46 9.32
C VAL A 50 -0.06 -0.85 10.43
N ASN A 51 0.29 -0.49 11.66
CA ASN A 51 -0.53 -0.77 12.85
C ASN A 51 -1.78 0.11 12.90
N PRO A 52 -2.81 -0.25 13.70
CA PRO A 52 -4.01 0.56 13.87
C PRO A 52 -3.69 2.05 14.13
N LEU A 53 -4.34 2.95 13.38
CA LEU A 53 -4.14 4.40 13.40
C LEU A 53 -2.74 4.91 12.97
N GLU A 54 -1.85 4.04 12.50
CA GLU A 54 -0.55 4.41 11.97
C GLU A 54 -0.65 4.89 10.51
N THR A 55 0.27 5.77 10.11
CA THR A 55 0.53 6.10 8.70
C THR A 55 1.98 5.82 8.36
N LYS A 56 2.22 5.09 7.27
CA LYS A 56 3.55 4.87 6.70
C LYS A 56 3.57 5.21 5.22
N SER A 57 4.76 5.48 4.69
CA SER A 57 4.93 5.74 3.26
C SER A 57 6.18 5.09 2.69
N VAL A 58 6.12 4.79 1.39
CA VAL A 58 7.25 4.29 0.60
C VAL A 58 7.25 4.97 -0.76
N SER A 59 8.44 5.31 -1.25
CA SER A 59 8.63 5.90 -2.57
C SER A 59 9.37 4.92 -3.50
N PHE A 60 8.94 4.86 -4.76
CA PHE A 60 9.56 4.03 -5.79
C PHE A 60 9.32 4.64 -7.17
N VAL A 61 10.11 4.20 -8.16
CA VAL A 61 9.88 4.56 -9.57
C VAL A 61 9.06 3.45 -10.23
N ALA A 62 7.96 3.81 -10.89
CA ALA A 62 7.15 2.87 -11.69
C ALA A 62 7.86 2.56 -13.01
N ASP A 63 8.96 1.79 -12.94
CA ASP A 63 9.91 1.57 -14.05
C ASP A 63 9.47 0.50 -15.07
N LYS A 64 8.41 -0.27 -14.78
CA LYS A 64 7.95 -1.38 -15.62
C LYS A 64 6.50 -1.18 -16.07
N PRO A 65 6.17 -1.41 -17.36
CA PRO A 65 4.79 -1.46 -17.82
C PRO A 65 4.09 -2.73 -17.32
N GLY A 66 2.77 -2.65 -17.11
CA GLY A 66 1.93 -3.80 -16.80
C GLY A 66 1.01 -3.57 -15.60
N VAL A 67 0.43 -4.67 -15.10
CA VAL A 67 -0.40 -4.69 -13.90
C VAL A 67 0.41 -5.26 -12.74
N PHE A 68 0.42 -4.54 -11.63
CA PHE A 68 1.12 -4.92 -10.41
C PHE A 68 0.14 -4.97 -9.26
N TRP A 69 0.01 -6.16 -8.65
CA TRP A 69 -0.85 -6.35 -7.50
C TRP A 69 -0.26 -5.71 -6.25
N CYS A 70 -1.09 -4.96 -5.55
CA CYS A 70 -0.86 -4.56 -4.17
C CYS A 70 -1.75 -5.43 -3.28
N TYR A 71 -1.23 -5.99 -2.20
CA TYR A 71 -2.02 -6.84 -1.30
C TYR A 71 -1.57 -6.72 0.16
N CYS A 72 -2.50 -7.07 1.06
CA CYS A 72 -2.23 -7.14 2.48
C CYS A 72 -1.49 -8.42 2.83
N THR A 73 -0.40 -8.32 3.59
CA THR A 73 0.40 -9.48 4.01
C THR A 73 0.02 -10.03 5.39
N HIS A 74 -0.95 -9.40 6.06
CA HIS A 74 -1.49 -9.74 7.38
C HIS A 74 -3.01 -9.78 7.27
#